data_AF-A0A7S1Z2F1-F1
#
_entry.id   AF-A0A7S1Z2F1-F1
#
_cell.length_a   1.000
_cell.length_b   1.000
_cell.length_c   1.000
_cell.angle_alpha   90.00
_cell.angle_beta   90.00
_cell.angle_gamma   90.00
#
_symmetry.space_group_name_H-M   'P 1'
#
loop_
_entity.id
_entity.type
_entity.pdbx_description
1 polymer ?
#
loop_
_entity_poly.entity_id
_entity_poly.type
_entity_poly.pdbx_seq_one_letter_code
_entity_poly.pdbx_strand_id
1 'polypeptide(L)'
;RAVLCRRGGRAVPLSFDHKPLQERERTRITNAGGFVNQFGRVNGNLNLSRSIGDLKYKQVPGIPPSGQMITAEPDITWVTLTPADEFLILGCDGIWDCLSSDEAVRYVRDRIDSKTPLQIGIEMLDDIISDDPRATQGIGGDNMTILIVDLMPRTRAYYGNEGEEEEDEAICTEIV
;
A
#
# COMPACT_ATOMS: atom_id res chain seq x y z
N ARG A 1 1.78 0.55 0.11
CA ARG A 1 0.90 0.62 1.31
C ARG A 1 -0.42 -0.08 1.01
N ALA A 2 -1.12 -0.55 2.04
CA ALA A 2 -2.41 -1.23 1.96
C ALA A 2 -3.38 -0.71 3.03
N VAL A 3 -4.65 -0.53 2.66
CA VAL A 3 -5.71 0.09 3.48
C VAL A 3 -7.01 -0.68 3.31
N LEU A 4 -7.61 -1.08 4.42
CA LEU A 4 -8.93 -1.73 4.48
C LEU A 4 -10.01 -0.68 4.71
N CYS A 5 -11.08 -0.70 3.91
CA CYS A 5 -12.29 0.05 4.19
C CYS A 5 -13.22 -0.79 5.07
N ARG A 6 -13.55 -0.26 6.25
CA ARG A 6 -14.54 -0.83 7.16
C ARG A 6 -15.78 0.07 7.24
N ARG A 7 -16.91 -0.54 7.62
CA ARG A 7 -18.26 0.05 7.68
C ARG A 7 -18.25 1.53 8.03
N GLY A 8 -18.87 2.33 7.17
CA GLY A 8 -19.00 3.78 7.33
C GLY A 8 -17.82 4.58 6.79
N GLY A 9 -16.97 3.98 5.97
CA GLY A 9 -15.92 4.66 5.20
C GLY A 9 -14.62 4.79 5.97
N ARG A 10 -14.46 4.00 7.03
CA ARG A 10 -13.31 4.09 7.90
C ARG A 10 -12.11 3.41 7.24
N ALA A 11 -11.08 4.19 6.94
CA ALA A 11 -9.79 3.67 6.52
C ALA A 11 -9.05 3.03 7.71
N VAL A 12 -8.76 1.74 7.60
CA VAL A 12 -7.96 0.99 8.56
C VAL A 12 -6.63 0.66 7.89
N PRO A 13 -5.50 1.24 8.34
CA PRO A 13 -4.20 0.93 7.75
C PRO A 13 -3.83 -0.53 8.02
N LEU A 14 -3.45 -1.27 6.97
CA LEU A 14 -2.95 -2.64 7.07
C LEU A 14 -1.43 -2.73 6.98
N SER A 15 -0.78 -1.67 6.49
CA SER A 15 0.67 -1.54 6.48
C SER A 15 1.07 -0.09 6.71
N PHE A 16 2.32 0.07 7.15
CA PHE A 16 2.96 1.37 7.35
C PHE A 16 4.21 1.42 6.47
N ASP A 17 4.44 2.57 5.84
CA ASP A 17 5.61 2.75 4.98
C ASP A 17 6.89 2.66 5.80
N HIS A 18 7.90 1.94 5.32
CA HIS A 18 9.21 1.88 5.97
C HIS A 18 10.11 3.03 5.51
N LYS A 19 9.83 4.24 6.00
CA LYS A 19 10.60 5.44 5.66
C LYS A 19 11.84 5.56 6.57
N PRO A 20 13.04 5.89 6.03
CA PRO A 20 14.28 5.97 6.81
C PRO A 20 14.25 6.92 8.01
N LEU A 21 13.38 7.93 8.02
CA LEU A 21 13.23 8.86 9.14
C LEU A 21 12.46 8.30 10.34
N GLN A 22 11.77 7.18 10.18
CA GLN A 22 11.07 6.53 11.29
C GLN A 22 12.07 5.96 12.29
N GLU A 23 11.78 6.09 13.59
CA GLU A 23 12.73 5.78 14.64
C GLU A 23 13.25 4.34 14.60
N ARG A 24 12.36 3.37 14.38
CA ARG A 24 12.71 1.94 14.24
C ARG A 24 13.70 1.71 13.09
N GLU A 25 13.40 2.29 11.93
CA GLU A 25 14.22 2.13 10.72
C GLU A 25 15.55 2.87 10.85
N ARG A 26 15.51 4.12 11.33
CA ARG A 26 16.69 4.97 11.56
C ARG A 26 17.66 4.31 12.53
N THR A 27 17.15 3.77 13.64
CA THR A 27 17.97 3.05 14.63
C THR A 27 18.66 1.84 14.02
N ARG A 28 17.93 1.02 13.23
CA ARG A 28 18.54 -0.11 12.52
C ARG A 28 19.65 0.36 11.56
N ILE A 29 19.37 1.38 10.75
CA ILE A 29 20.33 1.94 9.78
C ILE A 29 21.60 2.41 10.49
N THR A 30 21.48 3.14 11.60
CA THR A 30 22.62 3.64 12.37
C THR A 30 23.39 2.52 13.05
N ASN A 31 22.71 1.52 13.61
CA ASN A 31 23.37 0.34 14.19
C ASN A 31 24.13 -0.48 13.16
N ALA A 32 23.72 -0.43 11.88
CA ALA A 32 24.45 -1.02 10.77
C ALA A 32 25.60 -0.17 10.23
N GLY A 33 25.92 0.95 10.90
CA GLY A 33 27.00 1.88 10.51
C GLY A 33 26.62 2.85 9.39
N GLY A 34 25.34 2.92 9.04
CA GLY A 34 24.82 3.87 8.06
C GLY A 34 24.34 5.17 8.70
N PHE A 35 23.88 6.10 7.87
CA PHE A 35 23.21 7.32 8.33
C PHE A 35 21.98 7.63 7.48
N VAL A 36 21.09 8.46 8.01
CA VAL A 36 19.94 9.01 7.29
C VAL A 36 20.11 10.52 7.25
N ASN A 37 20.16 11.10 6.06
CA ASN A 37 20.29 12.55 5.92
C ASN A 37 18.95 13.27 6.21
N GLN A 38 18.98 14.59 6.26
CA GLN A 38 17.79 15.44 6.52
C GLN A 38 16.66 15.28 5.49
N PHE A 39 16.94 14.70 4.31
CA PHE A 39 15.95 14.41 3.27
C PHE A 39 15.43 12.97 3.33
N GLY A 40 15.72 12.24 4.41
CA GLY A 40 15.28 10.87 4.62
C GLY A 40 15.96 9.86 3.70
N ARG A 41 17.20 10.11 3.28
CA ARG A 41 17.96 9.19 2.43
C ARG A 41 19.05 8.44 3.19
N VAL A 42 19.04 7.11 3.06
CA VAL A 42 20.06 6.19 3.60
C VAL A 42 21.38 6.40 2.86
N ASN A 43 22.42 6.75 3.61
CA ASN A 43 23.74 7.16 3.12
C ASN A 43 23.65 8.21 1.99
N GLY A 44 22.66 9.09 2.06
CA GLY A 44 22.42 10.13 1.05
C GLY A 44 21.82 9.65 -0.28
N ASN A 45 21.50 8.36 -0.42
CA ASN A 45 21.06 7.79 -1.69
C ASN A 45 19.60 7.27 -1.67
N LEU A 46 19.31 6.19 -0.94
CA LEU A 46 17.99 5.54 -1.00
C LEU A 46 16.97 6.22 -0.09
N ASN A 47 15.76 6.51 -0.61
CA ASN A 47 14.64 7.09 0.12
C ASN A 47 13.72 6.05 0.81
N LEU A 48 14.10 4.77 0.78
CA LEU A 48 13.44 3.65 1.44
C LEU A 48 14.39 2.98 2.41
N SER A 49 13.84 2.25 3.39
CA SER A 49 14.63 1.52 4.38
C SER A 49 14.50 0.00 4.27
N ARG A 50 13.52 -0.51 3.53
CA ARG A 50 13.32 -1.94 3.30
C ARG A 50 13.04 -2.22 1.83
N SER A 51 13.69 -3.25 1.29
CA SER A 51 13.52 -3.68 -0.09
C SER A 51 14.05 -5.10 -0.28
N ILE A 52 13.54 -5.78 -1.30
CA ILE A 52 14.22 -6.94 -1.89
C ILE A 52 15.28 -6.40 -2.86
N GLY A 53 16.46 -7.02 -2.92
CA GLY A 53 17.59 -6.49 -3.69
C GLY A 53 18.48 -5.56 -2.86
N ASP A 54 18.95 -4.45 -3.44
CA ASP A 54 19.82 -3.44 -2.78
C ASP A 54 21.02 -4.03 -2.02
N LEU A 55 21.64 -5.06 -2.61
CA LEU A 55 22.62 -5.91 -1.95
C LEU A 55 23.82 -5.14 -1.38
N LYS A 56 24.19 -4.00 -1.98
CA LYS A 56 25.28 -3.14 -1.49
C LYS A 56 25.05 -2.61 -0.06
N TYR A 57 23.80 -2.56 0.40
CA TYR A 57 23.44 -2.13 1.76
C TYR A 57 23.24 -3.29 2.74
N LYS A 58 23.50 -4.53 2.30
CA LYS A 58 23.23 -5.78 3.02
C LYS A 58 24.49 -6.60 3.32
N GLN A 59 25.65 -5.95 3.25
CA GLN A 59 26.97 -6.59 3.31
C GLN A 59 27.73 -6.27 4.60
N VAL A 60 27.09 -5.66 5.61
CA VAL A 60 27.78 -5.31 6.86
C VAL A 60 28.14 -6.59 7.62
N PRO A 61 29.43 -6.91 7.83
CA PRO A 61 29.84 -8.16 8.47
C PRO A 61 29.36 -8.23 9.92
N GLY A 62 28.96 -9.43 10.36
CA GLY A 62 28.50 -9.66 11.72
C GLY A 62 27.08 -9.16 12.03
N ILE A 63 26.39 -8.55 11.07
CA ILE A 63 25.01 -8.11 11.21
C ILE A 63 24.08 -9.08 10.46
N PRO A 64 23.02 -9.62 11.12
CA PRO A 64 22.09 -10.53 10.45
C PRO A 64 21.28 -9.80 9.35
N PRO A 65 20.66 -10.52 8.39
CA PRO A 65 19.90 -9.91 7.30
C PRO A 65 18.81 -8.90 7.74
N SER A 66 18.14 -9.16 8.87
CA SER A 66 17.14 -8.27 9.49
C SER A 66 17.73 -6.97 10.03
N GLY A 67 19.02 -6.96 10.38
CA GLY A 67 19.71 -5.83 10.98
C GLY A 67 20.47 -4.93 9.98
N GLN A 68 20.52 -5.30 8.71
CA GLN A 68 21.24 -4.53 7.67
C GLN A 68 20.63 -3.13 7.46
N MET A 69 21.39 -2.19 6.88
CA MET A 69 20.91 -0.81 6.65
C MET A 69 19.59 -0.81 5.87
N ILE A 70 19.57 -1.59 4.79
CA ILE A 70 18.35 -1.96 4.08
C ILE A 70 18.07 -3.43 4.38
N THR A 71 16.87 -3.76 4.85
CA THR A 71 16.49 -5.16 5.08
C THR A 71 15.41 -5.62 4.12
N ALA A 72 15.37 -6.92 3.83
CA ALA A 72 14.26 -7.57 3.13
C ALA A 72 13.22 -8.14 4.11
N GLU A 73 13.41 -7.98 5.42
CA GLU A 73 12.47 -8.47 6.43
C GLU A 73 11.15 -7.70 6.38
N PRO A 74 10.01 -8.37 6.10
CA PRO A 74 8.71 -7.73 6.03
C PRO A 74 8.17 -7.44 7.45
N ASP A 75 7.24 -6.50 7.55
CA ASP A 75 6.31 -6.46 8.68
C ASP A 75 5.05 -7.22 8.26
N ILE A 76 4.62 -8.19 9.08
CA ILE A 76 3.46 -9.04 8.81
C ILE A 76 2.36 -8.68 9.81
N THR A 77 1.14 -8.47 9.32
CA THR A 77 -0.04 -8.20 10.14
C THR A 77 -1.19 -9.10 9.70
N TRP A 78 -1.94 -9.59 10.67
CA TRP A 78 -3.13 -10.43 10.45
C TRP A 78 -4.37 -9.65 10.85
N VAL A 79 -5.40 -9.70 10.01
CA VAL A 79 -6.70 -9.07 10.31
C VAL A 79 -7.79 -10.08 10.01
N THR A 80 -8.60 -10.39 11.02
CA THR A 80 -9.82 -11.18 10.83
C THR A 80 -10.86 -10.33 10.11
N LEU A 81 -11.30 -10.78 8.94
CA LEU A 81 -12.37 -10.14 8.19
C LEU A 81 -13.69 -10.28 8.93
N THR A 82 -14.52 -9.26 8.77
CA THR A 82 -15.86 -9.18 9.33
C THR A 82 -16.83 -8.80 8.22
N PRO A 83 -18.15 -9.06 8.37
CA PRO A 83 -19.16 -8.56 7.44
C PRO A 83 -19.22 -7.02 7.33
N ALA A 84 -18.46 -6.29 8.15
CA ALA A 84 -18.32 -4.84 8.07
C ALA A 84 -17.18 -4.40 7.13
N ASP A 85 -16.36 -5.30 6.61
CA ASP A 85 -15.24 -4.99 5.73
C ASP A 85 -15.69 -4.94 4.27
N GLU A 86 -15.57 -3.77 3.64
CA GLU A 86 -16.21 -3.49 2.36
C GLU A 86 -15.27 -3.76 1.17
N PHE A 87 -14.02 -3.30 1.26
CA PHE A 87 -13.01 -3.49 0.22
C PHE A 87 -11.60 -3.18 0.77
N LEU A 88 -10.58 -3.59 0.03
CA LEU A 88 -9.16 -3.32 0.30
C LEU A 88 -8.53 -2.56 -0.86
N ILE A 89 -7.65 -1.61 -0.56
CA ILE A 89 -6.83 -0.89 -1.54
C ILE A 89 -5.36 -1.20 -1.27
N LEU A 90 -4.62 -1.59 -2.30
CA LEU A 90 -3.16 -1.61 -2.30
C LEU A 90 -2.66 -0.66 -3.38
N GLY A 91 -1.58 0.06 -3.09
CA GLY A 91 -0.94 0.92 -4.09
C GLY A 91 0.54 1.14 -3.82
N CYS A 92 1.27 1.52 -4.86
CA CYS A 92 2.62 2.09 -4.74
C CYS A 92 2.57 3.53 -4.21
N ASP A 93 3.73 4.08 -3.86
CA ASP A 93 3.90 5.47 -3.43
C ASP A 93 3.37 6.48 -4.46
N GLY A 94 3.45 6.21 -5.76
CA GLY A 94 2.79 7.04 -6.78
C GLY A 94 1.30 7.31 -6.51
N ILE A 95 0.58 6.39 -5.83
CA ILE A 95 -0.80 6.62 -5.36
C ILE A 95 -0.80 7.41 -4.05
N TRP A 96 -0.02 6.97 -3.07
CA TRP A 96 -0.08 7.47 -1.69
C TRP A 96 0.61 8.82 -1.46
N ASP A 97 1.42 9.26 -2.41
CA ASP A 97 1.98 10.61 -2.46
C ASP A 97 0.94 11.61 -2.99
N CYS A 98 -0.08 11.14 -3.71
CA CYS A 98 -1.19 11.96 -4.23
C CYS A 98 -2.42 11.93 -3.31
N LEU A 99 -2.70 10.79 -2.67
CA LEU A 99 -3.91 10.57 -1.88
C LEU A 99 -3.60 10.05 -0.48
N SER A 100 -4.27 10.61 0.53
CA SER A 100 -4.35 10.00 1.85
C SER A 100 -5.19 8.72 1.83
N SER A 101 -5.04 7.89 2.87
CA SER A 101 -5.84 6.67 3.03
C SER A 101 -7.34 6.94 3.08
N ASP A 102 -7.77 8.03 3.74
CA ASP A 102 -9.18 8.41 3.82
C ASP A 102 -9.72 8.94 2.48
N GLU A 103 -8.91 9.68 1.72
CA GLU A 103 -9.30 10.15 0.38
C GLU A 103 -9.46 8.98 -0.59
N ALA A 104 -8.50 8.05 -0.62
CA ALA A 104 -8.58 6.86 -1.47
C ALA A 104 -9.78 5.98 -1.10
N VAL A 105 -10.02 5.75 0.20
CA VAL A 105 -11.20 4.98 0.65
C VAL A 105 -12.50 5.68 0.25
N ARG A 106 -12.61 6.98 0.44
CA ARG A 106 -13.80 7.75 0.02
C ARG A 106 -14.01 7.66 -1.49
N TYR A 107 -12.94 7.86 -2.27
CA TYR A 107 -12.97 7.81 -3.72
C TYR A 107 -13.55 6.49 -4.23
N VAL A 108 -13.07 5.37 -3.69
CA VAL A 108 -13.56 4.02 -4.05
C VAL A 108 -14.97 3.81 -3.54
N ARG A 109 -15.26 4.13 -2.27
CA ARG A 109 -16.57 3.91 -1.65
C ARG A 109 -17.70 4.61 -2.42
N ASP A 110 -17.47 5.83 -2.88
CA ASP A 110 -18.46 6.62 -3.60
C ASP A 110 -18.82 6.04 -4.99
N ARG A 111 -18.03 5.10 -5.51
CA ARG A 111 -18.16 4.54 -6.87
C ARG A 111 -18.42 3.03 -6.89
N ILE A 112 -17.98 2.30 -5.87
CA ILE A 112 -17.99 0.82 -5.85
C ILE A 112 -19.39 0.21 -5.84
N ASP A 113 -20.47 0.96 -5.63
CA ASP A 113 -21.82 0.43 -5.84
C ASP A 113 -22.25 0.36 -7.32
N SER A 114 -21.57 1.09 -8.20
CA SER A 114 -21.98 1.28 -9.60
C SER A 114 -20.89 0.97 -10.63
N LYS A 115 -19.62 0.92 -10.22
CA LYS A 115 -18.48 0.71 -11.11
C LYS A 115 -17.62 -0.44 -10.59
N THR A 116 -17.00 -1.16 -11.53
CA THR A 116 -16.09 -2.24 -11.17
C THR A 116 -14.80 -1.68 -10.55
N PRO A 117 -14.09 -2.45 -9.71
CA PRO A 117 -12.80 -2.05 -9.16
C PRO A 117 -11.80 -1.60 -10.23
N LEU A 118 -11.83 -2.23 -11.41
CA LEU A 118 -10.99 -1.85 -12.55
C LEU A 118 -11.33 -0.45 -13.07
N GLN A 119 -12.61 -0.15 -13.28
CA GLN A 119 -13.06 1.18 -13.75
C GLN A 119 -12.68 2.27 -12.74
N ILE A 120 -12.89 2.01 -11.45
CA ILE A 120 -12.54 2.93 -10.38
C ILE A 120 -11.03 3.16 -10.34
N GLY A 121 -10.23 2.11 -10.50
CA GLY A 121 -8.78 2.20 -10.57
C GLY A 121 -8.30 3.07 -11.73
N ILE A 122 -8.85 2.87 -12.93
CA ILE A 122 -8.52 3.68 -14.12
C ILE A 122 -8.87 5.15 -13.87
N GLU A 123 -10.08 5.45 -13.41
CA GLU A 123 -10.51 6.82 -13.13
C GLU A 123 -9.65 7.49 -12.06
N MET A 124 -9.29 6.77 -11.00
CA MET A 124 -8.41 7.30 -9.97
C MET A 124 -7.04 7.67 -10.54
N LEU A 125 -6.46 6.81 -11.39
CA LEU A 125 -5.16 7.07 -12.03
C LEU A 125 -5.23 8.30 -12.95
N ASP A 126 -6.28 8.42 -13.75
CA ASP A 126 -6.51 9.57 -14.61
C ASP A 126 -6.70 10.87 -13.82
N ASP A 127 -7.32 10.82 -12.63
CA ASP A 127 -7.56 11.99 -11.79
C ASP A 127 -6.30 12.47 -11.04
N ILE A 128 -5.35 11.58 -10.72
CA ILE A 128 -4.17 11.93 -9.91
C ILE A 128 -2.88 12.07 -10.72
N ILE A 129 -2.87 11.65 -11.98
CA ILE A 129 -1.73 11.84 -12.86
C ILE A 129 -1.48 13.35 -13.07
N SER A 130 -0.22 13.74 -13.02
CA SER A 130 0.15 15.14 -13.24
C SER A 130 0.44 15.41 -14.72
N ASP A 131 -0.20 16.45 -15.27
CA ASP A 131 0.11 16.96 -16.62
C ASP A 131 1.55 17.48 -16.73
N ASP A 132 2.06 18.13 -15.68
CA ASP A 132 3.45 18.60 -15.60
C ASP A 132 4.06 18.33 -14.22
N PRO A 133 4.81 17.22 -14.05
CA PRO A 133 5.48 16.88 -12.80
C PRO A 133 6.43 17.96 -12.27
N ARG A 134 6.91 18.90 -13.09
CA ARG A 134 7.76 20.01 -12.62
C ARG A 134 6.93 21.05 -11.87
N ALA A 135 5.71 21.29 -12.32
CA ALA A 135 4.77 22.21 -11.67
C ALA A 135 4.25 21.65 -10.34
N THR A 136 4.07 20.33 -10.24
CA THR A 136 3.57 19.64 -9.04
C THR A 136 4.68 19.17 -8.09
N GLN A 137 5.93 19.57 -8.35
CA GLN A 137 7.10 19.15 -7.55
C GLN A 137 7.27 17.61 -7.47
N GLY A 138 6.87 16.90 -8.53
CA GLY A 138 6.97 15.46 -8.68
C GLY A 138 5.71 14.69 -8.28
N ILE A 139 4.74 15.32 -7.62
CA ILE A 139 3.46 14.68 -7.26
C ILE A 139 2.71 14.30 -8.54
N GLY A 140 2.21 13.06 -8.62
CA GLY A 140 1.54 12.54 -9.82
C GLY A 140 2.47 12.26 -11.01
N GLY A 141 3.80 12.33 -10.81
CA GLY A 141 4.81 12.10 -11.86
C GLY A 141 5.52 10.75 -11.81
N ASP A 142 5.15 9.88 -10.87
CA ASP A 142 5.77 8.55 -10.70
C ASP A 142 5.02 7.46 -11.47
N ASN A 143 5.58 6.25 -11.52
CA ASN A 143 4.83 5.06 -11.88
C ASN A 143 3.72 4.82 -10.84
N MET A 144 2.53 4.51 -11.35
CA MET A 144 1.35 4.30 -10.52
C MET A 144 0.78 2.91 -10.74
N THR A 145 0.46 2.23 -9.65
CA THR A 145 -0.18 0.92 -9.65
C THR A 145 -1.11 0.85 -8.46
N ILE A 146 -2.35 0.46 -8.71
CA ILE A 146 -3.39 0.29 -7.71
C ILE A 146 -4.08 -1.06 -7.91
N LEU A 147 -4.40 -1.72 -6.79
CA LEU A 147 -5.26 -2.89 -6.73
C LEU A 147 -6.40 -2.60 -5.77
N ILE A 148 -7.63 -2.74 -6.25
CA ILE A 148 -8.85 -2.63 -5.44
C ILE A 148 -9.47 -4.01 -5.39
N VAL A 149 -9.68 -4.54 -4.19
CA VAL A 149 -10.32 -5.84 -3.94
C VAL A 149 -11.67 -5.58 -3.28
N ASP A 150 -12.76 -5.82 -4.00
CA ASP A 150 -14.11 -5.78 -3.42
C ASP A 150 -14.33 -7.04 -2.57
N LEU A 151 -14.69 -6.84 -1.30
CA LEU A 151 -14.97 -7.94 -0.36
C LEU A 151 -16.47 -8.26 -0.30
N MET A 152 -17.31 -7.47 -0.99
CA MET A 152 -18.76 -7.66 -1.04
C MET A 152 -19.31 -7.78 -2.48
N PRO A 153 -18.63 -8.48 -3.42
CA PRO A 153 -18.99 -8.42 -4.85
C PRO A 153 -20.42 -8.90 -5.14
N ARG A 154 -20.91 -9.91 -4.40
CA ARG A 154 -22.27 -10.47 -4.53
C ARG A 154 -23.38 -9.46 -4.19
N THR A 155 -23.05 -8.37 -3.50
CA THR A 155 -24.02 -7.33 -3.11
C THR A 155 -24.05 -6.14 -4.08
N ARG A 156 -23.12 -6.08 -5.04
CA ARG A 156 -22.95 -4.91 -5.92
C ARG A 156 -23.67 -5.09 -7.25
N ALA A 157 -24.22 -3.98 -7.75
CA ALA A 157 -25.04 -3.98 -8.96
C ALA A 157 -24.25 -4.30 -10.25
N TYR A 158 -22.95 -4.01 -10.28
CA TYR A 158 -22.12 -4.18 -11.48
C TYR A 158 -21.73 -5.63 -11.78
N TYR A 159 -22.08 -6.58 -10.90
CA TYR A 159 -22.00 -8.03 -11.13
C TYR A 159 -23.36 -8.68 -11.43
N GLY A 160 -24.42 -7.90 -11.67
CA GLY A 160 -25.79 -8.41 -11.80
C GLY A 160 -26.02 -9.40 -12.96
N ASN A 161 -26.63 -10.54 -12.62
CA ASN A 161 -27.24 -11.59 -13.48
C ASN A 161 -26.33 -12.68 -14.09
N GLU A 162 -25.56 -13.39 -13.27
CA GLU A 162 -25.41 -14.84 -13.48
C GLU A 162 -25.97 -15.54 -12.24
N GLY A 163 -27.15 -16.15 -12.40
CA GLY A 163 -27.72 -17.00 -11.38
C GLY A 163 -26.94 -18.30 -11.31
N GLU A 164 -26.52 -18.70 -10.13
CA GLU A 164 -26.85 -19.98 -9.47
C GLU A 164 -25.96 -20.18 -8.24
N GLU A 165 -26.52 -20.95 -7.32
CA GLU A 165 -26.05 -21.23 -5.96
C GLU A 165 -24.70 -21.95 -5.97
N GLU A 166 -23.69 -21.39 -5.29
CA GLU A 166 -22.58 -22.18 -4.77
C GLU A 166 -22.47 -21.94 -3.27
N GLU A 167 -22.64 -23.03 -2.54
CA GLU A 167 -22.70 -23.16 -1.08
C GLU A 167 -21.52 -22.48 -0.39
N ASP A 168 -21.83 -21.97 0.80
CA ASP A 168 -20.90 -21.33 1.73
C ASP A 168 -19.73 -22.25 2.11
N GLU A 169 -18.60 -22.13 1.43
CA GLU A 169 -17.29 -22.37 2.06
C GLU A 169 -16.63 -21.02 2.34
N ALA A 170 -16.59 -20.67 3.63
CA ALA A 170 -15.75 -19.60 4.13
C ALA A 170 -14.30 -19.91 3.76
N ILE A 171 -13.81 -19.33 2.66
CA ILE A 171 -12.40 -19.39 2.30
C ILE A 171 -11.65 -18.55 3.34
N CYS A 172 -11.19 -19.24 4.38
CA CYS A 172 -10.13 -18.76 5.24
C CYS A 172 -8.85 -18.75 4.39
N THR A 173 -8.65 -17.71 3.58
CA THR A 173 -7.39 -17.54 2.86
C THR A 173 -6.37 -17.07 3.89
N GLU A 174 -5.66 -18.03 4.48
CA GLU A 174 -4.34 -17.74 5.06
C GLU A 174 -3.46 -17.25 3.92
N ILE A 175 -3.24 -15.93 3.86
CA ILE A 175 -2.15 -15.37 3.08
C ILE A 175 -0.89 -15.67 3.88
N VAL A 176 -0.18 -16.73 3.46
CA VAL A 176 1.15 -17.10 3.97
C VAL A 176 2.18 -16.07 3.53
#